data_AF-N1R188-F1
#
_entry.id   AF-N1R188-F1
#
_cell.length_a   1.000
_cell.length_b   1.000
_cell.length_c   1.000
_cell.angle_alpha   90.00
_cell.angle_beta   90.00
_cell.angle_gamma   90.00
#
_symmetry.space_group_name_H-M   'P 1'
#
loop_
_entity.id
_entity.type
_entity.pdbx_description
1 polymer ?
#
loop_
_entity_poly.entity_id
_entity_poly.type
_entity_poly.pdbx_seq_one_letter_code
_entity_poly.pdbx_strand_id
1 'polypeptide(L)'
;MPSGFEINFPALLEKAKDLDLDIRYNHPVLEEIYVKRNLKLSKIPLDVHALPTTLLFSVEGIAALQLDWEKLLKLRFPDGSFYSSHAATAAALSRTGDKECLAFLEHLVSKFKGGVPCCHSMDNFEQLWVVDRLMRLGISKHFTAEIEQCLDFIYSRWTQKGLAHTVHCPITDIDDTAMGFRLLRLHGYDVTPSVFKHFEQDDKFFCFSMEMETNHASVTPMYNTYRASQLMFPGDDDVLARAGCYCRAFLKQRHASNKLYDKWIITKDLLGEVEYTLDFPWKASLPRIETRMYLDQYGGSTDVWITKVLYRWYFRNRLQRYGGTPKSALTTYFLAAANIFEPSRASERLAWARMAVLAEAVTSHYRYTGCRGPKDSTENLEELIDLVSFDDASSSLREAVIFVKPYAYIQLWKQWLMAWTANWSHRSIDRDTALLLVRTIEICSGRHASAEQKLNLWEYSQLEQLTSSICRKLAAKVHAQKGGGVGTEDLDRQVDFEMRELSWRVHQSGHDINRDQADISSRCEKLLLLGSLLT
;
A
#
# COMPACT_ATOMS: atom_id res chain seq x y z
N MET A 1 20.21 9.87 3.15
CA MET A 1 21.23 9.66 4.21
C MET A 1 20.54 8.87 5.31
N PRO A 2 21.16 7.82 5.89
CA PRO A 2 20.55 7.08 7.00
C PRO A 2 20.25 7.99 8.20
N SER A 3 19.19 7.67 8.94
CA SER A 3 18.78 8.39 10.16
C SER A 3 19.91 8.43 11.17
N GLY A 4 20.27 9.64 11.61
CA GLY A 4 21.33 9.84 12.60
C GLY A 4 22.75 9.57 12.11
N PHE A 5 22.98 9.35 10.81
CA PHE A 5 24.30 9.01 10.27
C PHE A 5 25.39 10.01 10.68
N GLU A 6 25.11 11.30 10.61
CA GLU A 6 26.10 12.35 10.96
C GLU A 6 26.39 12.43 12.46
N ILE A 7 25.65 11.71 13.30
CA ILE A 7 25.91 11.60 14.75
C ILE A 7 26.55 10.24 15.06
N ASN A 8 25.98 9.16 14.52
CA ASN A 8 26.37 7.79 14.82
C ASN A 8 27.69 7.39 14.16
N PHE A 9 27.92 7.78 12.90
CA PHE A 9 29.14 7.38 12.20
C PHE A 9 30.41 7.95 12.84
N PRO A 10 30.50 9.25 13.20
CA PRO A 10 31.69 9.73 13.87
C PRO A 10 31.84 9.18 15.30
N ALA A 11 30.75 8.84 15.99
CA ALA A 11 30.84 8.14 17.28
C ALA A 11 31.43 6.73 17.15
N LEU A 12 31.18 6.03 16.04
CA LEU A 12 31.84 4.76 15.72
C LEU A 12 33.31 4.96 15.34
N LEU A 13 33.65 6.04 14.64
CA LEU A 13 35.05 6.38 14.32
C LEU A 13 35.88 6.64 15.58
N GLU A 14 35.34 7.34 16.59
CA GLU A 14 36.02 7.51 17.88
C GLU A 14 36.27 6.16 18.56
N LYS A 15 35.28 5.27 18.59
CA LYS A 15 35.46 3.90 19.13
C LYS A 15 36.50 3.10 18.34
N ALA A 16 36.53 3.24 17.02
CA ALA A 16 37.52 2.58 16.17
C ALA A 16 38.94 3.09 16.45
N LYS A 17 39.07 4.39 16.71
CA LYS A 17 40.32 5.04 17.10
C LYS A 17 40.80 4.58 18.47
N ASP A 18 39.90 4.47 19.45
CA ASP A 18 40.20 3.93 20.79
C ASP A 18 40.68 2.47 20.74
N LEU A 19 40.30 1.73 19.70
CA LEU A 19 40.72 0.34 19.44
C LEU A 19 41.95 0.25 18.52
N ASP A 20 42.57 1.37 18.16
CA ASP A 20 43.75 1.44 17.28
C ASP A 20 43.54 0.78 15.91
N LEU A 21 42.33 0.90 15.34
CA LEU A 21 42.04 0.38 14.01
C LEU A 21 42.66 1.26 12.91
N ASP A 22 43.33 0.62 11.94
CA ASP A 22 43.95 1.28 10.78
C ASP A 22 42.91 1.85 9.81
N ILE A 23 42.52 3.11 10.06
CA ILE A 23 41.60 3.89 9.22
C ILE A 23 42.26 5.24 8.92
N ARG A 24 42.03 5.78 7.71
CA ARG A 24 42.50 7.12 7.33
C ARG A 24 41.65 8.22 7.99
N TYR A 25 41.80 8.42 9.31
CA TYR A 25 41.00 9.38 10.09
C TYR A 25 41.13 10.84 9.59
N ASN A 26 42.28 11.21 9.02
CA ASN A 26 42.55 12.57 8.50
C ASN A 26 42.03 12.79 7.06
N HIS A 27 41.17 11.90 6.54
CA HIS A 27 40.59 12.10 5.22
C HIS A 27 39.61 13.29 5.27
N PRO A 28 39.63 14.24 4.30
CA PRO A 28 38.80 15.46 4.36
C PRO A 28 37.30 15.21 4.57
N VAL A 29 36.76 14.16 3.95
CA VAL A 29 35.33 13.77 4.14
C VAL A 29 34.99 13.40 5.60
N LEU A 30 35.97 12.89 6.35
CA LEU A 30 35.78 12.54 7.75
C LEU A 30 35.81 13.81 8.61
N GLU A 31 36.71 14.73 8.34
CA GLU A 31 36.73 16.05 9.02
C GLU A 31 35.40 16.80 8.83
N GLU A 32 34.87 16.81 7.60
CA GLU A 32 33.55 17.41 7.31
C GLU A 32 32.41 16.78 8.12
N ILE A 33 32.43 15.45 8.32
CA ILE A 33 31.38 14.81 9.10
C ILE A 33 31.49 15.12 10.60
N TYR A 34 32.71 15.29 11.14
CA TYR A 34 32.90 15.75 12.51
C TYR A 34 32.37 17.17 12.72
N VAL A 35 32.59 18.07 11.76
CA VAL A 35 32.01 19.43 11.80
C VAL A 35 30.48 19.36 11.83
N LYS A 36 29.88 18.54 10.96
CA LYS A 36 28.41 18.32 10.94
C LYS A 36 27.91 17.73 12.25
N ARG A 37 28.62 16.77 12.83
CA ARG A 37 28.27 16.19 14.14
C ARG A 37 28.23 17.27 15.21
N ASN A 38 29.29 18.04 15.35
CA ASN A 38 29.40 19.06 16.40
C ASN A 38 28.29 20.11 16.29
N LEU A 39 27.98 20.55 15.06
CA LEU A 39 26.86 21.46 14.80
C LEU A 39 25.49 20.85 15.13
N LYS A 40 25.29 19.55 14.91
CA LYS A 40 24.05 18.86 15.30
C LYS A 40 23.97 18.71 16.82
N LEU A 41 25.06 18.30 17.47
CA LEU A 41 25.10 18.14 18.93
C LEU A 41 24.85 19.47 19.65
N SER A 42 25.36 20.60 19.13
CA SER A 42 25.11 21.92 19.72
C SER A 42 23.66 22.40 19.62
N LYS A 43 22.84 21.75 18.79
CA LYS A 43 21.41 22.06 18.62
C LYS A 43 20.52 21.13 19.44
N ILE A 44 21.09 20.10 20.07
CA ILE A 44 20.34 19.22 20.94
C ILE A 44 20.00 20.00 22.21
N PRO A 45 18.71 20.13 22.58
CA PRO A 45 18.31 20.82 23.80
C PRO A 45 18.97 20.20 25.03
N LEU A 46 19.34 21.00 26.03
CA LEU A 46 19.89 20.49 27.29
C LEU A 46 18.88 19.62 28.07
N ASP A 47 17.59 19.74 27.76
CA ASP A 47 16.49 19.00 28.41
C ASP A 47 15.99 17.79 27.61
N VAL A 48 16.90 17.08 26.92
CA VAL A 48 16.60 15.77 26.27
C VAL A 48 16.04 14.70 27.20
N HIS A 49 16.03 14.99 28.51
CA HIS A 49 15.62 14.11 29.58
C HIS A 49 14.13 14.27 29.97
N ALA A 50 13.45 15.34 29.52
CA ALA A 50 12.09 15.64 29.95
C ALA A 50 11.00 14.87 29.19
N LEU A 51 11.16 14.66 27.88
CA LEU A 51 10.13 14.05 27.04
C LEU A 51 10.75 13.07 26.03
N PRO A 52 10.03 11.99 25.66
CA PRO A 52 10.45 11.13 24.57
C PRO A 52 10.54 11.93 23.27
N THR A 53 11.65 11.78 22.56
CA THR A 53 11.92 12.40 21.25
C THR A 53 12.53 11.35 20.32
N THR A 54 12.51 11.59 19.01
CA THR A 54 13.21 10.78 17.99
C THR A 54 14.71 10.71 18.25
N LEU A 55 15.28 11.60 19.07
CA LEU A 55 16.67 11.51 19.50
C LEU A 55 16.96 10.21 20.27
N LEU A 56 16.00 9.68 21.03
CA LEU A 56 16.12 8.38 21.72
C LEU A 56 16.43 7.26 20.73
N PHE A 57 15.98 7.40 19.47
CA PHE A 57 16.31 6.46 18.41
C PHE A 57 17.81 6.34 18.20
N SER A 58 18.59 7.41 18.37
CA SER A 58 20.04 7.46 18.09
C SER A 58 20.88 7.78 19.33
N VAL A 59 20.44 7.37 20.52
CA VAL A 59 21.13 7.67 21.79
C VAL A 59 22.58 7.15 21.80
N GLU A 60 22.88 6.08 21.04
CA GLU A 60 24.22 5.51 20.96
C GLU A 60 25.27 6.48 20.38
N GLY A 61 24.87 7.39 19.50
CA GLY A 61 25.76 8.38 18.89
C GLY A 61 26.02 9.61 19.76
N ILE A 62 25.17 9.80 20.78
CA ILE A 62 25.29 10.89 21.77
C ILE A 62 25.71 10.38 23.16
N ALA A 63 25.94 9.08 23.33
CA ALA A 63 26.32 8.45 24.60
C ALA A 63 27.70 8.89 25.15
N ALA A 64 28.43 9.72 24.40
CA ALA A 64 29.65 10.39 24.84
C ALA A 64 29.39 11.76 25.49
N LEU A 65 28.19 12.32 25.32
CA LEU A 65 27.76 13.51 26.06
C LEU A 65 27.46 13.13 27.52
N GLN A 66 27.50 14.12 28.41
CA GLN A 66 27.11 13.93 29.80
C GLN A 66 25.58 13.82 29.89
N LEU A 67 25.09 12.60 29.72
CA LEU A 67 23.67 12.26 29.79
C LEU A 67 23.29 11.76 31.19
N ASP A 68 22.14 12.22 31.69
CA ASP A 68 21.48 11.66 32.86
C ASP A 68 20.71 10.38 32.46
N TRP A 69 21.39 9.24 32.60
CA TRP A 69 20.84 7.93 32.24
C TRP A 69 19.65 7.51 33.11
N GLU A 70 19.60 7.96 34.37
CA GLU A 70 18.47 7.67 35.25
C GLU A 70 17.18 8.34 34.75
N LYS A 71 17.29 9.57 34.23
CA LYS A 71 16.15 10.22 33.57
C LYS A 71 15.83 9.60 32.21
N LEU A 72 16.84 9.27 31.40
CA LEU A 72 16.61 8.64 30.09
C LEU A 72 15.89 7.28 30.21
N LEU A 73 16.22 6.48 31.22
CA LEU A 73 15.55 5.20 31.47
C LEU A 73 14.04 5.35 31.70
N LYS A 74 13.59 6.48 32.24
CA LYS A 74 12.16 6.78 32.43
C LYS A 74 11.43 7.04 31.10
N LEU A 75 12.17 7.32 30.02
CA LEU A 75 11.63 7.53 28.68
C LEU A 75 11.63 6.27 27.81
N ARG A 76 12.11 5.14 28.35
CA ARG A 76 12.09 3.83 27.70
C ARG A 76 10.64 3.41 27.42
N PHE A 77 10.44 2.73 26.30
CA PHE A 77 9.12 2.20 25.96
C PHE A 77 8.75 1.04 26.89
N PRO A 78 7.44 0.73 27.02
CA PRO A 78 6.97 -0.36 27.88
C PRO A 78 7.58 -1.73 27.54
N ASP A 79 7.99 -1.93 26.29
CA ASP A 79 8.60 -3.18 25.80
C ASP A 79 10.09 -3.35 26.16
N GLY A 80 10.70 -2.39 26.87
CA GLY A 80 12.13 -2.43 27.17
C GLY A 80 13.00 -1.67 26.17
N SER A 81 12.44 -1.10 25.11
CA SER A 81 13.23 -0.46 24.06
C SER A 81 13.43 1.04 24.25
N PHE A 82 14.56 1.54 23.76
CA PHE A 82 14.71 2.96 23.45
C PHE A 82 14.26 3.19 22.01
N TYR A 83 13.07 3.76 21.83
CA TYR A 83 12.50 4.09 20.51
C TYR A 83 12.47 2.89 19.54
N SER A 84 12.15 1.69 20.03
CA SER A 84 12.19 0.45 19.23
C SER A 84 13.56 0.12 18.61
N SER A 85 14.64 0.84 18.98
CA SER A 85 15.95 0.77 18.34
C SER A 85 16.88 -0.16 19.12
N HIS A 86 17.40 -1.17 18.44
CA HIS A 86 18.28 -2.16 19.06
C HIS A 86 19.61 -1.56 19.46
N ALA A 87 20.21 -0.74 18.58
CA ALA A 87 21.48 -0.08 18.86
C ALA A 87 21.37 0.92 20.03
N ALA A 88 20.25 1.66 20.10
CA ALA A 88 20.01 2.58 21.20
C ALA A 88 19.79 1.83 22.51
N THR A 89 19.00 0.76 22.48
CA THR A 89 18.72 -0.07 23.66
C THR A 89 19.99 -0.79 24.15
N ALA A 90 20.85 -1.25 23.25
CA ALA A 90 22.14 -1.84 23.60
C ALA A 90 23.10 -0.81 24.22
N ALA A 91 23.11 0.42 23.70
CA ALA A 91 23.88 1.50 24.31
C ALA A 91 23.37 1.82 25.72
N ALA A 92 22.05 1.91 25.92
CA ALA A 92 21.46 2.11 27.24
C ALA A 92 21.82 0.96 28.20
N LEU A 93 21.63 -0.29 27.79
CA LEU A 93 22.01 -1.47 28.57
C LEU A 93 23.47 -1.42 29.01
N SER A 94 24.39 -1.09 28.10
CA SER A 94 25.83 -1.02 28.40
C SER A 94 26.19 0.02 29.46
N ARG A 95 25.35 1.04 29.63
CA ARG A 95 25.57 2.14 30.59
C ARG A 95 24.86 1.91 31.92
N THR A 96 23.73 1.21 31.90
CA THR A 96 22.83 1.16 33.06
C THR A 96 22.65 -0.24 33.65
N GLY A 97 22.91 -1.31 32.87
CA GLY A 97 22.59 -2.67 33.27
C GLY A 97 21.08 -2.95 33.40
N ASP A 98 20.22 -2.10 32.80
CA ASP A 98 18.76 -2.21 32.91
C ASP A 98 18.23 -3.56 32.41
N LYS A 99 17.47 -4.26 33.26
CA LYS A 99 16.97 -5.62 32.99
C LYS A 99 15.93 -5.66 31.87
N GLU A 100 15.15 -4.61 31.72
CA GLU A 100 14.12 -4.54 30.68
C GLU A 100 14.74 -4.29 29.30
N CYS A 101 15.79 -3.44 29.23
CA CYS A 101 16.62 -3.33 28.02
C CYS A 101 17.24 -4.67 27.63
N LEU A 102 17.74 -5.44 28.61
CA LEU A 102 18.28 -6.77 28.37
C LEU A 102 17.21 -7.73 27.85
N ALA A 103 16.06 -7.80 28.52
CA ALA A 103 14.95 -8.68 28.13
C ALA A 103 14.46 -8.40 26.70
N PHE A 104 14.33 -7.11 26.32
CA PHE A 104 14.02 -6.70 24.95
C PHE A 104 15.03 -7.24 23.94
N LEU A 105 16.33 -7.08 24.20
CA LEU A 105 17.40 -7.52 23.30
C LEU A 105 17.49 -9.04 23.20
N GLU A 106 17.41 -9.76 24.32
CA GLU A 106 17.45 -11.21 24.37
C GLU A 106 16.29 -11.84 23.60
N HIS A 107 15.08 -11.29 23.77
CA HIS A 107 13.92 -11.72 23.00
C HIS A 107 14.17 -11.64 21.49
N LEU A 108 14.81 -10.57 21.02
CA LEU A 108 15.02 -10.30 19.60
C LEU A 108 16.18 -11.09 19.01
N VAL A 109 17.28 -11.22 19.75
CA VAL A 109 18.38 -12.12 19.36
C VAL A 109 17.87 -13.55 19.23
N SER A 110 17.01 -14.00 20.15
CA SER A 110 16.35 -15.30 20.08
C SER A 110 15.43 -15.40 18.85
N LYS A 111 14.50 -14.44 18.68
CA LYS A 111 13.54 -14.39 17.56
C LYS A 111 14.22 -14.42 16.19
N PHE A 112 15.31 -13.68 16.02
CA PHE A 112 16.02 -13.56 14.76
C PHE A 112 17.28 -14.45 14.65
N LYS A 113 17.48 -15.36 15.61
CA LYS A 113 18.58 -16.34 15.63
C LYS A 113 19.95 -15.69 15.47
N GLY A 114 20.20 -14.65 16.24
CA GLY A 114 21.46 -13.90 16.25
C GLY A 114 21.28 -12.45 15.81
N GLY A 115 21.26 -12.20 14.51
CA GLY A 115 21.24 -10.83 13.97
C GLY A 115 19.90 -10.13 14.18
N VAL A 116 19.90 -8.86 14.61
CA VAL A 116 18.68 -8.08 14.87
C VAL A 116 18.42 -7.03 13.78
N PRO A 117 17.16 -6.62 13.51
CA PRO A 117 16.87 -5.50 12.62
C PRO A 117 17.32 -4.17 13.24
N CYS A 118 17.17 -3.07 12.51
CA CYS A 118 17.49 -1.74 13.04
C CYS A 118 16.47 -1.27 14.09
N CYS A 119 15.19 -1.58 13.87
CA CYS A 119 14.08 -1.31 14.78
C CYS A 119 13.07 -2.46 14.81
N HIS A 120 12.38 -2.64 15.94
CA HIS A 120 11.29 -3.61 16.15
C HIS A 120 10.49 -3.24 17.42
N SER A 121 9.16 -3.45 17.49
CA SER A 121 8.25 -3.89 16.42
C SER A 121 7.79 -2.76 15.51
N MET A 122 7.24 -3.13 14.36
CA MET A 122 6.65 -2.25 13.34
C MET A 122 5.25 -2.75 12.98
N ASP A 123 4.52 -3.27 13.98
CA ASP A 123 3.29 -4.03 13.82
C ASP A 123 2.15 -3.18 13.24
N ASN A 124 2.01 -1.91 13.64
CA ASN A 124 1.00 -1.05 13.02
C ASN A 124 1.37 -0.74 11.57
N PHE A 125 2.62 -0.31 11.35
CA PHE A 125 3.17 0.04 10.05
C PHE A 125 3.03 -1.11 9.03
N GLU A 126 3.37 -2.34 9.42
CA GLU A 126 3.31 -3.51 8.55
C GLU A 126 1.88 -3.82 8.11
N GLN A 127 0.94 -3.85 9.06
CA GLN A 127 -0.47 -4.15 8.79
C GLN A 127 -1.08 -3.10 7.86
N LEU A 128 -0.85 -1.82 8.14
CA LEU A 128 -1.35 -0.70 7.33
C LEU A 128 -0.81 -0.75 5.89
N TRP A 129 0.48 -0.97 5.71
CA TRP A 129 1.04 -1.05 4.36
C TRP A 129 0.60 -2.30 3.61
N VAL A 130 0.51 -3.46 4.26
CA VAL A 130 0.03 -4.68 3.60
C VAL A 130 -1.37 -4.46 3.03
N VAL A 131 -2.30 -3.96 3.84
CA VAL A 131 -3.68 -3.68 3.40
C VAL A 131 -3.68 -2.68 2.23
N ASP A 132 -2.98 -1.56 2.35
CA ASP A 132 -2.93 -0.56 1.28
C ASP A 132 -2.34 -1.09 -0.02
N ARG A 133 -1.26 -1.90 0.05
CA ARG A 133 -0.66 -2.51 -1.15
C ARG A 133 -1.61 -3.50 -1.80
N LEU A 134 -2.28 -4.36 -1.03
CA LEU A 134 -3.26 -5.30 -1.57
C LEU A 134 -4.44 -4.58 -2.25
N MET A 135 -4.91 -3.48 -1.67
CA MET A 135 -5.99 -2.65 -2.25
C MET A 135 -5.55 -2.00 -3.56
N ARG A 136 -4.41 -1.31 -3.56
CA ARG A 136 -3.92 -0.57 -4.74
C ARG A 136 -3.47 -1.49 -5.86
N LEU A 137 -3.03 -2.73 -5.55
CA LEU A 137 -2.75 -3.76 -6.55
C LEU A 137 -4.02 -4.42 -7.11
N GLY A 138 -5.21 -4.06 -6.59
CA GLY A 138 -6.49 -4.54 -7.09
C GLY A 138 -6.79 -6.00 -6.79
N ILE A 139 -6.12 -6.58 -5.77
CA ILE A 139 -6.21 -7.98 -5.36
C ILE A 139 -6.78 -8.18 -3.95
N SER A 140 -7.13 -7.10 -3.24
CA SER A 140 -7.67 -7.14 -1.86
C SER A 140 -8.88 -8.05 -1.67
N LYS A 141 -9.74 -8.20 -2.69
CA LYS A 141 -10.92 -9.09 -2.66
C LYS A 141 -10.61 -10.57 -2.36
N HIS A 142 -9.37 -11.00 -2.53
CA HIS A 142 -8.92 -12.36 -2.22
C HIS A 142 -8.52 -12.53 -0.76
N PHE A 143 -8.43 -11.44 -0.01
CA PHE A 143 -7.91 -11.38 1.35
C PHE A 143 -8.88 -10.64 2.30
N THR A 144 -10.19 -10.66 2.00
CA THR A 144 -11.17 -9.84 2.73
C THR A 144 -11.17 -10.13 4.24
N ALA A 145 -11.12 -11.40 4.62
CA ALA A 145 -11.13 -11.80 6.04
C ALA A 145 -9.81 -11.44 6.74
N GLU A 146 -8.68 -11.59 6.04
CA GLU A 146 -7.36 -11.24 6.55
C GLU A 146 -7.23 -9.72 6.71
N ILE A 147 -7.72 -8.94 5.74
CA ILE A 147 -7.75 -7.48 5.81
C ILE A 147 -8.63 -7.02 6.97
N GLU A 148 -9.80 -7.63 7.20
CA GLU A 148 -10.64 -7.34 8.36
C GLU A 148 -9.87 -7.57 9.67
N GLN A 149 -9.16 -8.70 9.79
CA GLN A 149 -8.32 -8.98 10.97
C GLN A 149 -7.18 -7.95 11.14
N CYS A 150 -6.53 -7.53 10.05
CA CYS A 150 -5.53 -6.48 10.07
C CYS A 150 -6.12 -5.16 10.59
N LEU A 151 -7.31 -4.81 10.14
CA LEU A 151 -7.96 -3.54 10.50
C LEU A 151 -8.53 -3.57 11.92
N ASP A 152 -9.09 -4.70 12.37
CA ASP A 152 -9.49 -4.90 13.77
C ASP A 152 -8.29 -4.73 14.71
N PHE A 153 -7.14 -5.29 14.32
CA PHE A 153 -5.89 -5.12 15.05
C PHE A 153 -5.45 -3.65 15.15
N ILE A 154 -5.57 -2.90 14.05
CA ILE A 154 -5.26 -1.46 14.05
C ILE A 154 -6.28 -0.67 14.86
N TYR A 155 -7.57 -0.96 14.71
CA TYR A 155 -8.65 -0.26 15.37
C TYR A 155 -8.58 -0.42 16.90
N SER A 156 -8.22 -1.62 17.38
CA SER A 156 -8.02 -1.86 18.82
C SER A 156 -6.89 -1.03 19.43
N ARG A 157 -6.04 -0.40 18.61
CA ARG A 157 -4.91 0.46 19.01
C ARG A 157 -5.12 1.92 18.61
N TRP A 158 -6.24 2.24 17.94
CA TRP A 158 -6.55 3.58 17.52
C TRP A 158 -6.77 4.49 18.73
N THR A 159 -6.15 5.67 18.71
CA THR A 159 -6.33 6.67 19.77
C THR A 159 -6.64 8.03 19.17
N GLN A 160 -7.22 8.93 19.97
CA GLN A 160 -7.42 10.33 19.58
C GLN A 160 -6.09 11.09 19.40
N LYS A 161 -4.96 10.49 19.82
CA LYS A 161 -3.62 11.03 19.59
C LYS A 161 -2.96 10.55 18.28
N GLY A 162 -3.60 9.62 17.59
CA GLY A 162 -3.09 8.98 16.38
C GLY A 162 -2.48 7.62 16.65
N LEU A 163 -1.77 7.13 15.63
CA LEU A 163 -1.00 5.91 15.64
C LEU A 163 0.49 6.23 15.58
N ALA A 164 1.27 5.26 16.03
CA ALA A 164 2.71 5.17 15.80
C ALA A 164 2.99 3.85 15.09
N HIS A 165 4.24 3.64 14.67
CA HIS A 165 4.69 2.40 14.02
C HIS A 165 4.45 1.13 14.85
N THR A 166 4.33 1.25 16.18
CA THR A 166 3.99 0.18 17.11
C THR A 166 3.15 0.67 18.30
N VAL A 167 2.37 -0.23 18.90
CA VAL A 167 1.59 0.02 20.12
C VAL A 167 2.43 0.50 21.32
N HIS A 168 3.71 0.14 21.36
CA HIS A 168 4.60 0.53 22.47
C HIS A 168 5.19 1.93 22.31
N CYS A 169 5.10 2.53 21.12
CA CYS A 169 5.64 3.85 20.86
C CYS A 169 4.64 4.93 21.32
N PRO A 170 5.00 5.77 22.31
CA PRO A 170 4.15 6.86 22.77
C PRO A 170 4.18 8.06 21.81
N ILE A 171 5.11 8.09 20.85
CA ILE A 171 5.24 9.16 19.87
C ILE A 171 4.49 8.76 18.60
N THR A 172 3.37 9.41 18.36
CA THR A 172 2.58 9.22 17.15
C THR A 172 3.17 9.99 15.98
N ASP A 173 3.00 9.44 14.78
CA ASP A 173 3.42 10.05 13.53
C ASP A 173 2.24 10.18 12.56
N ILE A 174 2.30 11.19 11.70
CA ILE A 174 1.20 11.51 10.79
C ILE A 174 1.08 10.48 9.65
N ASP A 175 2.14 9.73 9.32
CA ASP A 175 2.12 8.77 8.22
C ASP A 175 1.26 7.55 8.58
N ASP A 176 1.58 6.89 9.69
CA ASP A 176 0.81 5.77 10.23
C ASP A 176 -0.60 6.23 10.64
N THR A 177 -0.75 7.44 11.22
CA THR A 177 -2.07 8.00 11.56
C THR A 177 -2.93 8.23 10.33
N ALA A 178 -2.39 8.85 9.27
CA ALA A 178 -3.14 9.11 8.03
C ALA A 178 -3.53 7.81 7.33
N MET A 179 -2.63 6.83 7.32
CA MET A 179 -2.91 5.49 6.80
C MET A 179 -4.01 4.79 7.57
N GLY A 180 -3.89 4.74 8.89
CA GLY A 180 -4.89 4.14 9.77
C GLY A 180 -6.24 4.80 9.60
N PHE A 181 -6.31 6.13 9.69
CA PHE A 181 -7.54 6.89 9.48
C PHE A 181 -8.20 6.52 8.15
N ARG A 182 -7.44 6.58 7.05
CA ARG A 182 -7.97 6.34 5.71
C ARG A 182 -8.49 4.91 5.55
N LEU A 183 -7.71 3.92 5.98
CA LEU A 183 -8.06 2.51 5.82
C LEU A 183 -9.22 2.12 6.74
N LEU A 184 -9.22 2.54 7.99
CA LEU A 184 -10.31 2.31 8.93
C LEU A 184 -11.60 2.96 8.42
N ARG A 185 -11.54 4.22 7.98
CA ARG A 185 -12.72 4.93 7.47
C ARG A 185 -13.30 4.25 6.22
N LEU A 186 -12.45 3.83 5.27
CA LEU A 186 -12.91 3.11 4.06
C LEU A 186 -13.60 1.78 4.35
N HIS A 187 -13.31 1.17 5.51
CA HIS A 187 -13.91 -0.09 5.93
C HIS A 187 -15.00 0.10 7.00
N GLY A 188 -15.47 1.33 7.21
CA GLY A 188 -16.65 1.62 8.03
C GLY A 188 -16.39 1.72 9.54
N TYR A 189 -15.13 1.73 9.98
CA TYR A 189 -14.80 1.95 11.40
C TYR A 189 -15.01 3.41 11.80
N ASP A 190 -15.42 3.62 13.04
CA ASP A 190 -15.64 4.97 13.59
C ASP A 190 -14.31 5.64 13.95
N VAL A 191 -13.85 6.51 13.06
CA VAL A 191 -12.63 7.32 13.25
C VAL A 191 -12.92 8.79 13.00
N THR A 192 -12.49 9.63 13.94
CA THR A 192 -12.72 11.07 13.91
C THR A 192 -11.53 11.85 13.32
N PRO A 193 -11.78 12.86 12.47
CA PRO A 193 -10.75 13.74 11.90
C PRO A 193 -9.91 14.50 12.92
N SER A 194 -10.44 14.72 14.13
CA SER A 194 -9.81 15.51 15.20
C SER A 194 -8.38 15.07 15.52
N VAL A 195 -8.04 13.81 15.24
CA VAL A 195 -6.70 13.24 15.39
C VAL A 195 -5.62 14.06 14.68
N PHE A 196 -5.95 14.68 13.52
CA PHE A 196 -4.98 15.44 12.74
C PHE A 196 -4.56 16.76 13.40
N LYS A 197 -5.35 17.28 14.36
CA LYS A 197 -5.00 18.51 15.11
C LYS A 197 -3.72 18.35 15.92
N HIS A 198 -3.37 17.11 16.28
CA HIS A 198 -2.14 16.82 17.01
C HIS A 198 -0.88 17.00 16.17
N PHE A 199 -1.02 17.08 14.85
CA PHE A 199 0.07 17.27 13.91
C PHE A 199 0.08 18.67 13.29
N GLU A 200 -0.82 19.54 13.74
CA GLU A 200 -1.02 20.88 13.20
C GLU A 200 -0.41 21.96 14.12
N GLN A 201 0.38 22.85 13.55
CA GLN A 201 0.87 24.06 14.21
C GLN A 201 1.08 25.17 13.18
N ASP A 202 0.63 26.38 13.48
CA ASP A 202 0.76 27.57 12.60
C ASP A 202 0.31 27.30 11.15
N ASP A 203 -0.85 26.65 11.00
CA ASP A 203 -1.45 26.22 9.72
C ASP A 203 -0.58 25.28 8.87
N LYS A 204 0.38 24.58 9.50
CA LYS A 204 1.26 23.59 8.88
C LYS A 204 1.12 22.24 9.55
N PHE A 205 1.43 21.19 8.80
CA PHE A 205 1.39 19.80 9.27
C PHE A 205 2.79 19.20 9.34
N PHE A 206 3.04 18.43 10.39
CA PHE A 206 4.36 17.89 10.73
C PHE A 206 4.34 16.37 10.85
N CYS A 207 5.50 15.74 10.65
CA CYS A 207 5.60 14.28 10.72
C CYS A 207 5.36 13.74 12.13
N PHE A 208 5.79 14.48 13.16
CA PHE A 208 5.68 14.06 14.56
C PHE A 208 5.09 15.20 15.40
N SER A 209 4.10 14.85 16.22
CA SER A 209 3.33 15.81 17.03
C SER A 209 4.18 16.52 18.10
N MET A 210 5.22 15.86 18.60
CA MET A 210 6.08 16.37 19.68
C MET A 210 7.38 17.03 19.18
N GLU A 211 7.59 17.14 17.86
CA GLU A 211 8.86 17.59 17.27
C GLU A 211 8.68 18.55 16.08
N MET A 212 7.63 19.37 16.09
CA MET A 212 7.27 20.22 14.96
C MET A 212 8.38 21.22 14.58
N GLU A 213 9.16 21.69 15.56
CA GLU A 213 10.28 22.61 15.34
C GLU A 213 11.50 21.97 14.67
N THR A 214 11.70 20.66 14.86
CA THR A 214 12.92 19.94 14.44
C THR A 214 12.66 18.91 13.34
N ASN A 215 11.40 18.54 13.09
CA ASN A 215 11.02 17.49 12.14
C ASN A 215 9.91 17.95 11.17
N HIS A 216 10.34 18.62 10.11
CA HIS A 216 9.45 19.15 9.08
C HIS A 216 8.83 18.06 8.19
N ALA A 217 7.75 18.44 7.49
CA ALA A 217 7.06 17.66 6.48
C ALA A 217 7.98 16.93 5.48
N SER A 218 7.67 15.65 5.25
CA SER A 218 8.28 14.78 4.24
C SER A 218 7.28 14.40 3.15
N VAL A 219 7.75 13.89 2.01
CA VAL A 219 6.89 13.62 0.85
C VAL A 219 5.88 12.52 1.14
N THR A 220 6.29 11.36 1.67
CA THR A 220 5.36 10.24 1.90
C THR A 220 4.31 10.52 2.98
N PRO A 221 4.64 11.09 4.16
CA PRO A 221 3.62 11.36 5.17
C PRO A 221 2.61 12.41 4.68
N MET A 222 3.07 13.44 3.95
CA MET A 222 2.16 14.45 3.38
C MET A 222 1.32 13.88 2.23
N TYR A 223 1.88 12.96 1.44
CA TYR A 223 1.14 12.23 0.42
C TYR A 223 0.02 11.37 1.03
N ASN A 224 0.31 10.59 2.07
CA ASN A 224 -0.71 9.77 2.73
C ASN A 224 -1.74 10.61 3.48
N THR A 225 -1.31 11.73 4.10
CA THR A 225 -2.22 12.72 4.69
C THR A 225 -3.12 13.36 3.64
N TYR A 226 -2.59 13.68 2.45
CA TYR A 226 -3.40 14.18 1.34
C TYR A 226 -4.42 13.14 0.88
N ARG A 227 -4.05 11.86 0.75
CA ARG A 227 -5.01 10.78 0.44
C ARG A 227 -6.10 10.65 1.51
N ALA A 228 -5.74 10.73 2.79
CA ALA A 228 -6.68 10.69 3.91
C ALA A 228 -7.66 11.88 3.91
N SER A 229 -7.17 13.09 3.61
CA SER A 229 -7.97 14.33 3.55
C SER A 229 -9.14 14.28 2.56
N GLN A 230 -9.07 13.39 1.56
CA GLN A 230 -10.09 13.25 0.54
C GLN A 230 -11.31 12.44 1.01
N LEU A 231 -11.24 11.81 2.18
CA LEU A 231 -12.32 11.06 2.84
C LEU A 231 -13.05 11.88 3.92
N MET A 232 -13.19 13.18 3.69
CA MET A 232 -13.94 14.07 4.58
C MET A 232 -15.44 13.88 4.39
N PHE A 233 -16.17 13.68 5.49
CA PHE A 233 -17.62 13.57 5.55
C PHE A 233 -18.27 14.89 5.98
N PRO A 234 -19.56 15.11 5.68
CA PRO A 234 -20.29 16.26 6.19
C PRO A 234 -20.38 16.22 7.73
N GLY A 235 -20.09 17.36 8.38
CA GLY A 235 -20.02 17.45 9.84
C GLY A 235 -18.66 17.09 10.45
N ASP A 236 -17.71 16.59 9.66
CA ASP A 236 -16.33 16.44 10.10
C ASP A 236 -15.71 17.79 10.50
N ASP A 237 -14.79 17.73 11.45
CA ASP A 237 -13.92 18.86 11.78
C ASP A 237 -13.12 19.33 10.56
N ASP A 238 -12.94 20.65 10.43
CA ASP A 238 -12.31 21.29 9.28
C ASP A 238 -10.79 21.06 9.20
N VAL A 239 -10.19 20.42 10.21
CA VAL A 239 -8.78 20.01 10.19
C VAL A 239 -8.40 19.16 8.98
N LEU A 240 -9.28 18.27 8.48
CA LEU A 240 -9.00 17.51 7.24
C LEU A 240 -8.92 18.41 6.02
N ALA A 241 -9.77 19.45 5.94
CA ALA A 241 -9.72 20.41 4.86
C ALA A 241 -8.41 21.23 4.90
N ARG A 242 -8.00 21.69 6.09
CA ARG A 242 -6.71 22.37 6.28
C ARG A 242 -5.53 21.46 5.93
N ALA A 243 -5.54 20.21 6.41
CA ALA A 243 -4.53 19.21 6.09
C ALA A 243 -4.44 18.94 4.59
N GLY A 244 -5.58 18.77 3.92
CA GLY A 244 -5.65 18.56 2.47
C GLY A 244 -5.10 19.74 1.68
N CYS A 245 -5.46 20.97 2.06
CA CYS A 245 -4.94 22.19 1.45
C CYS A 245 -3.41 22.31 1.60
N TYR A 246 -2.90 22.14 2.83
CA TYR A 246 -1.47 22.19 3.12
C TYR A 246 -0.70 21.11 2.36
N CYS A 247 -1.12 19.85 2.47
CA CYS A 247 -0.41 18.72 1.86
C CYS A 247 -0.41 18.82 0.34
N ARG A 248 -1.52 19.23 -0.28
CA ARG A 248 -1.58 19.43 -1.73
C ARG A 248 -0.63 20.54 -2.19
N ALA A 249 -0.60 21.67 -1.49
CA ALA A 249 0.30 22.78 -1.80
C ALA A 249 1.78 22.35 -1.66
N PHE A 250 2.09 21.63 -0.57
CA PHE A 250 3.41 21.06 -0.32
C PHE A 250 3.85 20.12 -1.45
N LEU A 251 3.01 19.15 -1.84
CA LEU A 251 3.32 18.17 -2.88
C LEU A 251 3.53 18.85 -4.24
N LYS A 252 2.69 19.82 -4.61
CA LYS A 252 2.86 20.63 -5.83
C LYS A 252 4.14 21.45 -5.83
N GLN A 253 4.49 22.05 -4.70
CA GLN A 253 5.75 22.79 -4.57
C GLN A 253 6.96 21.87 -4.73
N ARG A 254 6.93 20.67 -4.12
CA ARG A 254 7.99 19.67 -4.27
C ARG A 254 8.09 19.15 -5.70
N HIS A 255 6.96 18.94 -6.37
CA HIS A 255 6.90 18.58 -7.78
C HIS A 255 7.58 19.62 -8.65
N ALA A 256 7.13 20.88 -8.56
CA ALA A 256 7.67 22.00 -9.34
C ALA A 256 9.17 22.27 -9.07
N SER A 257 9.67 21.89 -7.89
CA SER A 257 11.08 22.07 -7.51
C SER A 257 11.96 20.84 -7.79
N ASN A 258 11.42 19.79 -8.43
CA ASN A 258 12.08 18.49 -8.63
C ASN A 258 12.62 17.87 -7.32
N LYS A 259 11.82 17.97 -6.24
CA LYS A 259 12.12 17.51 -4.88
C LYS A 259 11.10 16.49 -4.36
N LEU A 260 10.45 15.74 -5.26
CA LEU A 260 9.58 14.60 -4.94
C LEU A 260 10.38 13.31 -4.73
N TYR A 261 11.29 13.37 -3.77
CA TYR A 261 11.95 12.20 -3.22
C TYR A 261 11.77 12.22 -1.71
N ASP A 262 11.68 11.05 -1.11
CA ASP A 262 11.49 10.93 0.34
C ASP A 262 12.81 10.62 1.06
N LYS A 263 12.93 11.06 2.30
CA LYS A 263 14.12 10.79 3.13
C LYS A 263 14.09 9.41 3.79
N TRP A 264 12.91 8.79 3.88
CA TRP A 264 12.65 7.52 4.58
C TRP A 264 12.46 6.32 3.66
N ILE A 265 12.31 6.53 2.35
CA ILE A 265 12.13 5.44 1.39
C ILE A 265 12.69 5.77 0.01
N ILE A 266 13.27 4.76 -0.63
CA ILE A 266 13.61 4.72 -2.05
C ILE A 266 12.58 3.82 -2.71
N THR A 267 11.69 4.39 -3.52
CA THR A 267 10.69 3.63 -4.28
C THR A 267 11.05 3.59 -5.76
N LYS A 268 10.43 2.65 -6.48
CA LYS A 268 10.50 2.59 -7.95
C LYS A 268 9.97 3.87 -8.61
N ASP A 269 8.83 4.39 -8.19
CA ASP A 269 8.18 5.54 -8.83
C ASP A 269 7.30 6.39 -7.88
N LEU A 270 7.89 7.00 -6.85
CA LEU A 270 7.15 7.92 -5.96
C LEU A 270 6.57 9.11 -6.73
N LEU A 271 7.27 9.58 -7.76
CA LEU A 271 6.86 10.70 -8.59
C LEU A 271 5.51 10.37 -9.25
N GLY A 272 5.42 9.24 -9.96
CA GLY A 272 4.19 8.82 -10.63
C GLY A 272 3.04 8.57 -9.65
N GLU A 273 3.31 8.02 -8.45
CA GLU A 273 2.27 7.86 -7.41
C GLU A 273 1.67 9.21 -6.98
N VAL A 274 2.53 10.21 -6.75
CA VAL A 274 2.12 11.55 -6.32
C VAL A 274 1.44 12.32 -7.45
N GLU A 275 1.98 12.27 -8.67
CA GLU A 275 1.40 12.92 -9.86
C GLU A 275 -0.01 12.39 -10.12
N TYR A 276 -0.18 11.07 -10.17
CA TYR A 276 -1.49 10.45 -10.36
C TYR A 276 -2.51 10.95 -9.32
N THR A 277 -2.12 11.01 -8.05
CA THR A 277 -3.05 11.42 -6.97
C THR A 277 -3.34 12.93 -7.00
N LEU A 278 -2.43 13.77 -7.48
CA LEU A 278 -2.65 15.21 -7.64
C LEU A 278 -3.58 15.52 -8.83
N ASP A 279 -3.50 14.73 -9.89
CA ASP A 279 -4.29 14.87 -11.11
C ASP A 279 -5.67 14.20 -11.00
N PHE A 280 -5.73 13.07 -10.29
CA PHE A 280 -6.95 12.28 -10.07
C PHE A 280 -7.25 12.16 -8.57
N PRO A 281 -8.01 13.12 -8.01
CA PRO A 281 -8.54 13.00 -6.65
C PRO A 281 -9.31 11.69 -6.48
N TRP A 282 -9.43 11.18 -5.25
CA TRP A 282 -10.11 9.93 -4.89
C TRP A 282 -11.49 9.80 -5.53
N LYS A 283 -12.29 10.88 -5.54
CA LYS A 283 -13.63 10.92 -6.16
C LYS A 283 -13.63 10.72 -7.69
N ALA A 284 -12.48 10.91 -8.33
CA ALA A 284 -12.26 10.72 -9.76
C ALA A 284 -11.30 9.53 -10.05
N SER A 285 -10.78 8.87 -9.01
CA SER A 285 -9.88 7.72 -9.14
C SER A 285 -10.71 6.45 -9.31
N LEU A 286 -10.79 5.94 -10.54
CA LEU A 286 -11.48 4.69 -10.80
C LEU A 286 -10.60 3.51 -10.36
N PRO A 287 -11.12 2.51 -9.62
CA PRO A 287 -10.30 1.47 -9.01
C PRO A 287 -9.38 0.72 -9.99
N ARG A 288 -9.85 0.48 -11.23
CA ARG A 288 -9.05 -0.21 -12.26
C ARG A 288 -8.01 0.68 -12.92
N ILE A 289 -8.25 1.99 -13.00
CA ILE A 289 -7.25 2.95 -13.50
C ILE A 289 -6.15 3.09 -12.44
N GLU A 290 -6.53 3.30 -11.18
CA GLU A 290 -5.57 3.37 -10.07
C GLU A 290 -4.72 2.10 -9.99
N THR A 291 -5.37 0.94 -10.05
CA THR A 291 -4.66 -0.35 -10.08
C THR A 291 -3.70 -0.43 -11.25
N ARG A 292 -4.14 -0.05 -12.45
CA ARG A 292 -3.30 -0.11 -13.66
C ARG A 292 -2.08 0.77 -13.51
N MET A 293 -2.22 2.01 -13.05
CA MET A 293 -1.11 2.91 -12.81
C MET A 293 -0.18 2.37 -11.71
N TYR A 294 -0.77 1.87 -10.62
CA TYR A 294 0.01 1.40 -9.49
C TYR A 294 0.84 0.14 -9.77
N LEU A 295 0.38 -0.74 -10.67
CA LEU A 295 1.17 -1.88 -11.13
C LEU A 295 2.49 -1.46 -11.80
N ASP A 296 2.51 -0.31 -12.48
CA ASP A 296 3.73 0.24 -13.08
C ASP A 296 4.60 0.97 -12.04
N GLN A 297 4.01 1.47 -10.97
CA GLN A 297 4.69 2.26 -9.93
C GLN A 297 5.27 1.40 -8.79
N TYR A 298 4.62 0.29 -8.47
CA TYR A 298 5.00 -0.58 -7.36
C TYR A 298 6.36 -1.24 -7.60
N GLY A 299 7.30 -1.04 -6.68
CA GLY A 299 8.65 -1.61 -6.77
C GLY A 299 8.78 -3.04 -6.22
N GLY A 300 7.77 -3.55 -5.51
CA GLY A 300 7.86 -4.88 -4.91
C GLY A 300 9.07 -4.99 -3.99
N SER A 301 9.95 -5.98 -4.24
CA SER A 301 11.15 -6.21 -3.45
C SER A 301 12.30 -5.23 -3.72
N THR A 302 12.15 -4.31 -4.69
CA THR A 302 13.20 -3.31 -5.00
C THR A 302 13.08 -2.03 -4.18
N ASP A 303 11.92 -1.78 -3.56
CA ASP A 303 11.73 -0.63 -2.66
C ASP A 303 12.57 -0.82 -1.39
N VAL A 304 13.19 0.26 -0.91
CA VAL A 304 14.11 0.22 0.24
C VAL A 304 13.76 1.31 1.24
N TRP A 305 13.44 0.90 2.46
CA TRP A 305 13.26 1.83 3.58
C TRP A 305 14.61 2.28 4.14
N ILE A 306 14.72 3.59 4.38
CA ILE A 306 15.88 4.26 4.96
C ILE A 306 15.58 4.56 6.43
N THR A 307 16.24 3.83 7.32
CA THR A 307 16.30 4.13 8.76
C THR A 307 17.77 4.36 9.15
N LYS A 308 18.29 3.79 10.26
CA LYS A 308 19.74 3.83 10.59
C LYS A 308 20.61 3.10 9.57
N VAL A 309 20.05 2.07 8.96
CA VAL A 309 20.69 1.27 7.90
C VAL A 309 19.65 1.00 6.84
N LEU A 310 20.10 0.71 5.62
CA LEU A 310 19.20 0.29 4.54
C LEU A 310 18.62 -1.09 4.90
N TYR A 311 17.30 -1.18 5.02
CA TYR A 311 16.64 -2.46 5.24
C TYR A 311 16.36 -3.13 3.89
N ARG A 312 17.13 -4.18 3.57
CA ARG A 312 16.84 -5.08 2.44
C ARG A 312 16.60 -6.49 2.95
N TRP A 313 15.34 -6.93 2.95
CA TRP A 313 14.97 -8.34 3.18
C TRP A 313 15.66 -9.29 2.16
N TYR A 314 15.89 -8.80 0.95
CA TYR A 314 16.53 -9.51 -0.16
C TYR A 314 17.99 -9.97 0.11
N PHE A 315 18.77 -9.23 0.90
CA PHE A 315 20.20 -9.55 1.12
C PHE A 315 20.43 -10.50 2.30
N ARG A 316 19.47 -10.61 3.23
CA ARG A 316 19.56 -11.56 4.36
C ARG A 316 19.48 -13.03 3.94
N ASN A 317 19.03 -13.33 2.72
CA ASN A 317 18.88 -14.70 2.20
C ASN A 317 19.98 -15.14 1.22
N ARG A 318 21.05 -14.36 1.00
CA ARG A 318 22.23 -14.72 0.17
C ARG A 318 21.92 -15.27 -1.25
N LEU A 319 20.87 -14.76 -1.92
CA LEU A 319 20.47 -15.22 -3.26
C LEU A 319 21.27 -14.60 -4.43
N GLN A 320 22.31 -13.82 -4.15
CA GLN A 320 23.19 -13.28 -5.18
C GLN A 320 24.28 -14.26 -5.64
N ARG A 321 24.37 -15.45 -5.04
CA ARG A 321 25.50 -16.38 -5.25
C ARG A 321 25.25 -17.54 -6.23
N TYR A 322 24.11 -17.56 -6.93
CA TYR A 322 23.74 -18.69 -7.79
C TYR A 322 23.34 -18.34 -9.23
N GLY A 323 23.83 -17.23 -9.79
CA GLY A 323 24.03 -17.08 -11.25
C GLY A 323 22.90 -17.45 -12.23
N GLY A 324 21.63 -17.52 -11.81
CA GLY A 324 20.46 -17.85 -12.62
C GLY A 324 19.32 -16.88 -12.30
N THR A 325 18.46 -16.55 -13.28
CA THR A 325 17.40 -15.57 -13.07
C THR A 325 16.19 -16.23 -12.39
N PRO A 326 15.78 -15.80 -11.18
CA PRO A 326 14.67 -16.39 -10.41
C PRO A 326 13.27 -16.18 -11.04
N LYS A 327 13.21 -15.59 -12.24
CA LYS A 327 11.96 -15.12 -12.83
C LYS A 327 11.21 -16.24 -13.55
N SER A 328 11.87 -17.14 -14.28
CA SER A 328 11.12 -18.13 -15.10
C SER A 328 10.59 -19.30 -14.26
N ALA A 329 11.41 -19.97 -13.46
CA ALA A 329 10.96 -21.10 -12.63
C ALA A 329 9.88 -20.71 -11.59
N LEU A 330 10.00 -19.52 -10.99
CA LEU A 330 9.00 -19.02 -10.05
C LEU A 330 7.71 -18.58 -10.76
N THR A 331 7.81 -17.96 -11.94
CA THR A 331 6.63 -17.56 -12.74
C THR A 331 5.89 -18.78 -13.27
N THR A 332 6.60 -19.81 -13.71
CA THR A 332 6.01 -21.02 -14.28
C THR A 332 5.33 -21.89 -13.21
N TYR A 333 5.95 -22.03 -12.03
CA TYR A 333 5.31 -22.68 -10.89
C TYR A 333 4.13 -21.84 -10.34
N PHE A 334 4.28 -20.50 -10.29
CA PHE A 334 3.21 -19.59 -9.90
C PHE A 334 2.00 -19.67 -10.84
N LEU A 335 2.20 -19.71 -12.15
CA LEU A 335 1.12 -19.86 -13.13
C LEU A 335 0.45 -21.23 -13.05
N ALA A 336 1.22 -22.31 -12.87
CA ALA A 336 0.65 -23.64 -12.68
C ALA A 336 -0.17 -23.73 -11.38
N ALA A 337 0.33 -23.16 -10.29
CA ALA A 337 -0.34 -23.16 -8.99
C ALA A 337 -1.54 -22.21 -8.92
N ALA A 338 -1.52 -21.10 -9.66
CA ALA A 338 -2.63 -20.16 -9.75
C ALA A 338 -3.80 -20.69 -10.59
N ASN A 339 -3.55 -21.63 -11.50
CA ASN A 339 -4.59 -22.19 -12.38
C ASN A 339 -5.11 -23.56 -11.92
N ILE A 340 -4.32 -24.35 -11.20
CA ILE A 340 -4.73 -25.63 -10.61
C ILE A 340 -4.42 -25.57 -9.11
N PHE A 341 -5.26 -24.92 -8.32
CA PHE A 341 -4.93 -24.53 -6.94
C PHE A 341 -5.38 -25.53 -5.87
N GLU A 342 -6.19 -26.54 -6.23
CA GLU A 342 -6.77 -27.49 -5.28
C GLU A 342 -5.69 -28.43 -4.68
N PRO A 343 -5.66 -28.66 -3.35
CA PRO A 343 -4.62 -29.46 -2.70
C PRO A 343 -4.47 -30.89 -3.27
N SER A 344 -5.57 -31.50 -3.70
CA SER A 344 -5.64 -32.84 -4.30
C SER A 344 -5.03 -32.96 -5.69
N ARG A 345 -4.71 -31.84 -6.36
CA ARG A 345 -4.19 -31.80 -7.75
C ARG A 345 -2.73 -31.35 -7.81
N ALA A 346 -1.98 -31.60 -6.73
CA ALA A 346 -0.58 -31.24 -6.61
C ALA A 346 0.31 -31.87 -7.70
N SER A 347 0.00 -33.10 -8.11
CA SER A 347 0.70 -33.83 -9.18
C SER A 347 0.60 -33.10 -10.53
N GLU A 348 -0.57 -32.56 -10.87
CA GLU A 348 -0.84 -31.85 -12.13
C GLU A 348 -0.15 -30.47 -12.16
N ARG A 349 -0.12 -29.76 -11.02
CA ARG A 349 0.70 -28.55 -10.86
C ARG A 349 2.18 -28.81 -11.08
N LEU A 350 2.69 -29.88 -10.46
CA LEU A 350 4.10 -30.25 -10.56
C LEU A 350 4.46 -30.65 -12.00
N ALA A 351 3.57 -31.40 -12.69
CA ALA A 351 3.78 -31.81 -14.07
C ALA A 351 3.78 -30.61 -15.04
N TRP A 352 2.82 -29.68 -14.91
CA TRP A 352 2.79 -28.45 -15.72
C TRP A 352 4.04 -27.60 -15.50
N ALA A 353 4.42 -27.37 -14.24
CA ALA A 353 5.61 -26.59 -13.92
C ALA A 353 6.89 -27.23 -14.48
N ARG A 354 7.03 -28.57 -14.40
CA ARG A 354 8.17 -29.31 -14.95
C ARG A 354 8.22 -29.26 -16.49
N MET A 355 7.08 -29.44 -17.16
CA MET A 355 6.99 -29.44 -18.62
C MET A 355 7.27 -28.08 -19.26
N ALA A 356 6.81 -27.00 -18.64
CA ALA A 356 7.05 -25.65 -19.14
C ALA A 356 8.52 -25.22 -18.92
N VAL A 357 9.16 -25.68 -17.85
CA VAL A 357 10.61 -25.49 -17.63
C VAL A 357 11.44 -26.30 -18.65
N LEU A 358 11.02 -27.53 -18.96
CA LEU A 358 11.63 -28.37 -20.01
C LEU A 358 11.49 -27.76 -21.42
N ALA A 359 10.31 -27.24 -21.77
CA ALA A 359 10.08 -26.57 -23.05
C ALA A 359 10.93 -25.31 -23.20
N GLU A 360 11.13 -24.55 -22.12
CA GLU A 360 11.98 -23.36 -22.09
C GLU A 360 13.47 -23.70 -22.21
N ALA A 361 13.90 -24.82 -21.61
CA ALA A 361 15.25 -25.36 -21.76
C ALA A 361 15.55 -25.85 -23.18
N VAL A 362 14.61 -26.59 -23.81
CA VAL A 362 14.72 -27.05 -25.20
C VAL A 362 14.72 -25.86 -26.18
N THR A 363 13.83 -24.88 -25.96
CA THR A 363 13.77 -23.67 -26.79
C THR A 363 15.05 -22.82 -26.68
N SER A 364 15.68 -22.81 -25.50
CA SER A 364 16.96 -22.13 -25.28
C SER A 364 18.14 -22.87 -25.92
N HIS A 365 18.11 -24.21 -25.91
CA HIS A 365 19.11 -25.05 -26.58
C HIS A 365 19.11 -24.84 -28.11
N TYR A 366 17.92 -24.85 -28.74
CA TYR A 366 17.78 -24.59 -30.19
C TYR A 366 18.14 -23.15 -30.61
N ARG A 367 18.05 -22.18 -29.69
CA ARG A 367 18.51 -20.80 -29.93
C ARG A 367 20.02 -20.63 -29.83
N TYR A 368 20.74 -21.55 -29.18
CA TYR A 368 22.20 -21.48 -28.99
C TYR A 368 22.99 -22.27 -30.05
N THR A 369 22.48 -23.40 -30.55
CA THR A 369 23.19 -24.26 -31.52
C THR A 369 23.01 -23.86 -32.98
N GLY A 370 22.13 -22.91 -33.30
CA GLY A 370 22.04 -22.29 -34.63
C GLY A 370 21.66 -23.24 -35.78
N CYS A 371 20.96 -24.34 -35.50
CA CYS A 371 20.56 -25.29 -36.55
C CYS A 371 19.53 -24.66 -37.50
N ARG A 372 19.89 -24.53 -38.79
CA ARG A 372 18.96 -24.22 -39.87
C ARG A 372 18.30 -25.50 -40.37
N GLY A 373 16.99 -25.61 -40.14
CA GLY A 373 16.08 -26.40 -40.97
C GLY A 373 15.63 -27.76 -40.43
N PRO A 374 14.48 -28.28 -40.90
CA PRO A 374 13.62 -29.19 -40.15
C PRO A 374 13.82 -30.67 -40.51
N LYS A 375 15.07 -31.16 -40.54
CA LYS A 375 15.34 -32.58 -40.87
C LYS A 375 16.27 -33.37 -39.93
N ASP A 376 16.89 -32.74 -38.93
CA ASP A 376 17.68 -33.46 -37.90
C ASP A 376 17.04 -33.41 -36.49
N SER A 377 15.77 -33.00 -36.39
CA SER A 377 15.12 -32.78 -35.09
C SER A 377 14.44 -34.03 -34.49
N THR A 378 14.47 -35.18 -35.17
CA THR A 378 13.76 -36.39 -34.70
C THR A 378 14.64 -37.38 -33.94
N GLU A 379 15.94 -37.48 -34.24
CA GLU A 379 16.84 -38.39 -33.49
C GLU A 379 17.19 -37.85 -32.09
N ASN A 380 17.14 -36.52 -31.88
CA ASN A 380 17.30 -35.92 -30.54
C ASN A 380 16.02 -35.91 -29.70
N LEU A 381 14.88 -36.35 -30.24
CA LEU A 381 13.61 -36.36 -29.50
C LEU A 381 13.45 -37.64 -28.67
N GLU A 382 14.00 -38.77 -29.12
CA GLU A 382 13.91 -40.05 -28.42
C GLU A 382 14.80 -40.08 -27.15
N GLU A 383 16.01 -39.48 -27.18
CA GLU A 383 16.83 -39.28 -25.97
C GLU A 383 16.18 -38.34 -24.93
N LEU A 384 15.33 -37.41 -25.38
CA LEU A 384 14.58 -36.48 -24.51
C LEU A 384 13.32 -37.12 -23.91
N ILE A 385 12.75 -38.12 -24.58
CA ILE A 385 11.54 -38.84 -24.13
C ILE A 385 11.88 -39.86 -23.02
N ASP A 386 13.06 -40.49 -23.07
CA ASP A 386 13.53 -41.41 -22.02
C ASP A 386 13.86 -40.71 -20.69
N LEU A 387 14.09 -39.39 -20.71
CA LEU A 387 14.37 -38.59 -19.51
C LEU A 387 13.10 -38.21 -18.70
N VAL A 388 11.90 -38.37 -19.28
CA VAL A 388 10.63 -37.87 -18.71
C VAL A 388 9.69 -38.98 -18.24
N SER A 389 10.02 -40.25 -18.47
CA SER A 389 9.22 -41.36 -17.97
C SER A 389 9.59 -41.74 -16.53
N PHE A 390 8.74 -41.37 -15.56
CA PHE A 390 8.45 -42.19 -14.37
C PHE A 390 7.04 -41.92 -13.82
N ASP A 391 6.19 -42.90 -14.10
CA ASP A 391 5.13 -43.58 -13.31
C ASP A 391 4.06 -42.87 -12.45
N ASP A 392 2.82 -43.18 -12.86
CA ASP A 392 1.63 -43.65 -12.13
C ASP A 392 1.14 -42.86 -10.90
N ALA A 393 0.28 -41.86 -11.17
CA ALA A 393 -1.05 -41.72 -10.55
C ALA A 393 -1.78 -40.41 -10.99
N SER A 394 -2.78 -40.52 -11.89
CA SER A 394 -4.13 -39.92 -11.70
C SER A 394 -4.98 -40.01 -12.99
N SER A 395 -6.08 -40.75 -12.91
CA SER A 395 -7.06 -41.03 -13.98
C SER A 395 -8.22 -40.01 -14.04
N SER A 396 -8.08 -38.81 -13.48
CA SER A 396 -9.19 -37.89 -13.18
C SER A 396 -9.42 -36.76 -14.20
N LEU A 397 -8.56 -36.56 -15.20
CA LEU A 397 -8.69 -35.47 -16.18
C LEU A 397 -9.61 -35.78 -17.38
N ARG A 398 -9.97 -37.04 -17.60
CA ARG A 398 -10.90 -37.41 -18.69
C ARG A 398 -12.37 -37.15 -18.36
N GLU A 399 -12.75 -37.05 -17.09
CA GLU A 399 -14.16 -36.95 -16.69
C GLU A 399 -14.70 -35.51 -16.58
N ALA A 400 -13.84 -34.48 -16.52
CA ALA A 400 -14.27 -33.10 -16.26
C ALA A 400 -14.76 -32.32 -17.51
N VAL A 401 -14.60 -32.85 -18.73
CA VAL A 401 -14.79 -32.07 -19.97
C VAL A 401 -16.22 -32.17 -20.57
N ILE A 402 -17.11 -33.00 -20.01
CA ILE A 402 -18.40 -33.32 -20.69
C ILE A 402 -19.65 -32.64 -20.08
N PHE A 403 -19.59 -31.87 -18.99
CA PHE A 403 -20.81 -31.35 -18.34
C PHE A 403 -20.80 -29.84 -18.11
N VAL A 404 -21.34 -29.03 -19.04
CA VAL A 404 -22.26 -27.87 -18.83
C VAL A 404 -22.83 -27.42 -20.22
N LYS A 405 -24.16 -27.20 -20.32
CA LYS A 405 -24.99 -27.18 -21.55
C LYS A 405 -25.08 -25.82 -22.33
N PRO A 406 -25.31 -25.81 -23.67
CA PRO A 406 -25.15 -24.62 -24.56
C PRO A 406 -26.43 -23.90 -25.08
N TYR A 407 -27.66 -24.31 -24.73
CA TYR A 407 -28.85 -23.91 -25.50
C TYR A 407 -29.55 -22.59 -25.12
N ALA A 408 -29.38 -22.05 -23.90
CA ALA A 408 -30.03 -20.78 -23.50
C ALA A 408 -29.30 -19.52 -24.02
N TYR A 409 -28.00 -19.65 -24.27
CA TYR A 409 -27.12 -18.57 -24.72
C TYR A 409 -27.44 -18.15 -26.17
N ILE A 410 -27.73 -19.11 -27.05
CA ILE A 410 -27.91 -18.87 -28.49
C ILE A 410 -29.23 -18.12 -28.80
N GLN A 411 -30.24 -18.25 -27.94
CA GLN A 411 -31.57 -17.66 -28.17
C GLN A 411 -31.62 -16.16 -27.82
N LEU A 412 -30.85 -15.71 -26.82
CA LEU A 412 -30.75 -14.29 -26.43
C LEU A 412 -30.01 -13.45 -27.49
N TRP A 413 -28.95 -14.00 -28.07
CA TRP A 413 -28.17 -13.34 -29.11
C TRP A 413 -28.97 -13.14 -30.40
N LYS A 414 -29.86 -14.08 -30.75
CA LYS A 414 -30.75 -13.96 -31.91
C LYS A 414 -31.78 -12.83 -31.79
N GLN A 415 -32.30 -12.55 -30.59
CA GLN A 415 -33.28 -11.49 -30.38
C GLN A 415 -32.65 -10.09 -30.43
N TRP A 416 -31.41 -9.95 -29.94
CA TRP A 416 -30.65 -8.70 -30.00
C TRP A 416 -30.26 -8.32 -31.44
N LEU A 417 -29.83 -9.28 -32.25
CA LEU A 417 -29.44 -9.04 -33.64
C LEU A 417 -30.60 -8.55 -34.52
N MET A 418 -31.83 -9.04 -34.26
CA MET A 418 -33.01 -8.65 -35.02
C MET A 418 -33.51 -7.23 -34.67
N ALA A 419 -33.29 -6.75 -33.44
CA ALA A 419 -33.59 -5.37 -33.05
C ALA A 419 -32.60 -4.37 -33.68
N TRP A 420 -31.36 -4.81 -33.91
CA TRP A 420 -30.29 -4.00 -34.52
C TRP A 420 -30.54 -3.67 -35.99
N THR A 421 -31.22 -4.55 -36.74
CA THR A 421 -31.49 -4.36 -38.18
C THR A 421 -32.71 -3.50 -38.50
N ALA A 422 -33.57 -3.20 -37.53
CA ALA A 422 -34.88 -2.59 -37.78
C ALA A 422 -34.94 -1.06 -37.57
N ASN A 423 -34.01 -0.44 -36.84
CA ASN A 423 -34.10 0.98 -36.46
C ASN A 423 -32.80 1.74 -36.75
N TRP A 424 -32.73 2.42 -37.90
CA TRP A 424 -31.65 3.33 -38.27
C TRP A 424 -31.79 4.69 -37.59
N SER A 425 -31.65 4.73 -36.27
CA SER A 425 -31.35 5.97 -35.56
C SER A 425 -30.38 5.72 -34.39
N HIS A 426 -29.27 6.45 -34.41
CA HIS A 426 -28.11 6.24 -33.54
C HIS A 426 -28.36 6.46 -32.04
N ARG A 427 -29.56 6.94 -31.65
CA ARG A 427 -29.92 7.27 -30.26
C ARG A 427 -30.69 6.18 -29.51
N SER A 428 -31.20 5.13 -30.17
CA SER A 428 -31.84 3.99 -29.46
C SER A 428 -30.90 2.81 -29.21
N ILE A 429 -29.75 2.77 -29.88
CA ILE A 429 -28.79 1.64 -29.86
C ILE A 429 -28.04 1.55 -28.52
N ASP A 430 -27.74 2.68 -27.87
CA ASP A 430 -27.02 2.71 -26.59
C ASP A 430 -27.89 2.24 -25.41
N ARG A 431 -29.22 2.44 -25.50
CA ARG A 431 -30.17 2.08 -24.43
C ARG A 431 -30.45 0.57 -24.39
N ASP A 432 -30.47 -0.08 -25.55
CA ASP A 432 -30.72 -1.53 -25.67
C ASP A 432 -29.44 -2.37 -25.46
N THR A 433 -28.26 -1.79 -25.68
CA THR A 433 -26.97 -2.46 -25.43
C THR A 433 -26.65 -2.55 -23.94
N ALA A 434 -26.98 -1.53 -23.15
CA ALA A 434 -26.83 -1.55 -21.69
C ALA A 434 -27.74 -2.60 -21.02
N LEU A 435 -28.98 -2.75 -21.51
CA LEU A 435 -29.94 -3.73 -20.97
C LEU A 435 -29.54 -5.18 -21.29
N LEU A 436 -28.94 -5.43 -22.46
CA LEU A 436 -28.37 -6.73 -22.83
C LEU A 436 -27.17 -7.09 -21.95
N LEU A 437 -26.28 -6.12 -21.69
CA LEU A 437 -25.09 -6.32 -20.86
C LEU A 437 -25.47 -6.65 -19.41
N VAL A 438 -26.45 -5.94 -18.84
CA VAL A 438 -26.93 -6.18 -17.47
C VAL A 438 -27.58 -7.56 -17.33
N ARG A 439 -28.46 -7.96 -18.25
CA ARG A 439 -29.13 -9.29 -18.19
C ARG A 439 -28.17 -10.45 -18.45
N THR A 440 -27.15 -10.24 -19.29
CA THR A 440 -26.09 -11.25 -19.52
C THR A 440 -25.23 -11.44 -18.28
N ILE A 441 -24.93 -10.37 -17.55
CA ILE A 441 -24.19 -10.41 -16.29
C ILE A 441 -24.99 -11.09 -15.18
N GLU A 442 -26.30 -10.84 -15.08
CA GLU A 442 -27.17 -11.50 -14.10
C GLU A 442 -27.28 -13.01 -14.33
N ILE A 443 -27.50 -13.44 -15.57
CA ILE A 443 -27.61 -14.86 -15.95
C ILE A 443 -26.27 -15.60 -15.78
N CYS A 444 -25.15 -14.98 -16.13
CA CYS A 444 -23.81 -15.57 -15.97
C CYS A 444 -23.32 -15.61 -14.51
N SER A 445 -23.94 -14.83 -13.60
CA SER A 445 -23.57 -14.80 -12.17
C SER A 445 -24.26 -15.85 -11.31
N GLY A 446 -25.19 -16.65 -11.86
CA GLY A 446 -25.89 -17.72 -11.13
C GLY A 446 -26.90 -17.26 -10.07
N ARG A 447 -27.17 -15.95 -9.94
CA ARG A 447 -28.03 -15.34 -8.91
C ARG A 447 -29.48 -15.19 -9.34
N HIS A 448 -30.15 -16.28 -9.71
CA HIS A 448 -31.60 -16.29 -9.83
C HIS A 448 -32.21 -16.97 -8.59
N ALA A 449 -32.46 -16.19 -7.54
CA ALA A 449 -33.37 -16.56 -6.45
C ALA A 449 -33.91 -15.29 -5.76
N SER A 450 -35.22 -15.08 -5.92
CA SER A 450 -36.14 -14.31 -5.05
C SER A 450 -35.61 -12.99 -4.48
N ALA A 451 -35.69 -11.92 -5.28
CA ALA A 451 -35.61 -10.56 -4.79
C ALA A 451 -36.92 -10.20 -4.06
N GLU A 452 -37.06 -10.62 -2.80
CA GLU A 452 -38.13 -10.12 -1.92
C GLU A 452 -37.72 -10.19 -0.44
N GLN A 453 -36.55 -9.66 -0.09
CA GLN A 453 -36.17 -9.49 1.32
C GLN A 453 -35.56 -8.09 1.58
N LYS A 454 -36.45 -7.21 2.08
CA LYS A 454 -36.24 -6.01 2.91
C LYS A 454 -34.92 -5.24 2.72
N LEU A 455 -34.84 -4.44 1.65
CA LEU A 455 -34.02 -3.23 1.64
C LEU A 455 -34.83 -2.09 2.28
N ASN A 456 -34.19 -1.25 3.10
CA ASN A 456 -34.78 0.01 3.55
C ASN A 456 -34.93 0.93 2.33
N LEU A 457 -36.12 0.93 1.72
CA LEU A 457 -36.45 1.68 0.49
C LEU A 457 -36.08 3.17 0.55
N TRP A 458 -36.09 3.76 1.74
CA TRP A 458 -35.77 5.17 1.96
C TRP A 458 -34.28 5.50 1.76
N GLU A 459 -33.38 4.69 2.33
CA GLU A 459 -31.92 4.92 2.20
C GLU A 459 -31.48 4.76 0.74
N TYR A 460 -32.03 3.77 0.04
CA TYR A 460 -31.78 3.57 -1.39
C TYR A 460 -32.26 4.75 -2.24
N SER A 461 -33.48 5.25 -1.98
CA SER A 461 -34.03 6.41 -2.69
C SER A 461 -33.19 7.68 -2.50
N GLN A 462 -32.58 7.87 -1.32
CA GLN A 462 -31.70 8.99 -1.06
C GLN A 462 -30.35 8.89 -1.77
N LEU A 463 -29.74 7.69 -1.79
CA LEU A 463 -28.51 7.45 -2.55
C LEU A 463 -28.73 7.67 -4.05
N GLU A 464 -29.89 7.25 -4.57
CA GLU A 464 -30.30 7.47 -5.97
C GLU A 464 -30.47 8.97 -6.30
N GLN A 465 -31.11 9.74 -5.41
CA GLN A 465 -31.28 11.18 -5.57
C GLN A 465 -29.95 11.94 -5.57
N LEU A 466 -29.05 11.61 -4.63
CA LEU A 466 -27.71 12.21 -4.55
C LEU A 466 -26.90 11.91 -5.81
N THR A 467 -26.87 10.65 -6.23
CA THR A 467 -26.14 10.21 -7.43
C THR A 467 -26.67 10.92 -8.68
N SER A 468 -27.99 11.04 -8.82
CA SER A 468 -28.63 11.74 -9.93
C SER A 468 -28.35 13.25 -9.92
N SER A 469 -28.25 13.87 -8.75
CA SER A 469 -27.88 15.27 -8.59
C SER A 469 -26.45 15.54 -9.05
N ILE A 470 -25.50 14.71 -8.60
CA ILE A 470 -24.09 14.75 -8.97
C ILE A 470 -23.92 14.64 -10.49
N CYS A 471 -24.55 13.64 -11.11
CA CYS A 471 -24.46 13.40 -12.56
C CYS A 471 -24.96 14.61 -13.37
N ARG A 472 -26.06 15.24 -12.94
CA ARG A 472 -26.59 16.45 -13.61
C ARG A 472 -25.62 17.63 -13.53
N LYS A 473 -24.97 17.85 -12.38
CA LYS A 473 -24.01 18.95 -12.21
C LYS A 473 -22.72 18.71 -13.00
N LEU A 474 -22.24 17.47 -13.05
CA LEU A 474 -21.09 17.09 -13.88
C LEU A 474 -21.38 17.29 -15.37
N ALA A 475 -22.55 16.88 -15.85
CA ALA A 475 -22.96 17.12 -17.23
C ALA A 475 -23.05 18.63 -17.54
N ALA A 476 -23.63 19.42 -16.65
CA ALA A 476 -23.69 20.89 -16.79
C ALA A 476 -22.29 21.53 -16.89
N LYS A 477 -21.32 21.03 -16.11
CA LYS A 477 -19.91 21.47 -16.19
C LYS A 477 -19.29 21.17 -17.56
N VAL A 478 -19.46 19.94 -18.08
CA VAL A 478 -18.92 19.57 -19.40
C VAL A 478 -19.51 20.44 -20.51
N HIS A 479 -20.79 20.79 -20.40
CA HIS A 479 -21.43 21.75 -21.32
C HIS A 479 -20.88 23.17 -21.18
N ALA A 480 -20.66 23.66 -19.96
CA ALA A 480 -20.11 25.00 -19.70
C ALA A 480 -18.66 25.14 -20.22
N GLN A 481 -17.82 24.11 -20.06
CA GLN A 481 -16.44 24.09 -20.55
C GLN A 481 -16.33 24.13 -22.08
N LYS A 482 -17.30 23.53 -22.79
CA LYS A 482 -17.38 23.59 -24.26
C LYS A 482 -17.87 24.95 -24.79
N GLY A 483 -18.46 25.81 -23.94
CA GLY A 483 -19.05 27.09 -24.30
C GLY A 483 -18.21 28.34 -24.04
N GLY A 484 -16.95 28.21 -23.59
CA GLY A 484 -16.03 29.34 -23.38
C GLY A 484 -16.34 30.24 -22.17
N GLY A 485 -17.22 29.82 -21.25
CA GLY A 485 -17.57 30.58 -20.04
C GLY A 485 -16.71 30.23 -18.82
N VAL A 486 -16.18 31.25 -18.14
CA VAL A 486 -15.53 31.13 -16.82
C VAL A 486 -16.60 31.02 -15.73
N GLY A 487 -16.41 30.08 -14.81
CA GLY A 487 -17.17 29.98 -13.54
C GLY A 487 -17.66 28.58 -13.14
N THR A 488 -16.84 27.52 -13.28
CA THR A 488 -17.24 26.17 -12.81
C THR A 488 -16.99 25.94 -11.32
N GLU A 489 -16.38 26.89 -10.61
CA GLU A 489 -15.97 26.72 -9.21
C GLU A 489 -17.14 26.44 -8.27
N ASP A 490 -18.30 27.06 -8.50
CA ASP A 490 -19.49 26.81 -7.69
C ASP A 490 -20.06 25.40 -7.93
N LEU A 491 -20.09 24.95 -9.19
CA LEU A 491 -20.47 23.58 -9.54
C LEU A 491 -19.49 22.55 -8.95
N ASP A 492 -18.19 22.85 -8.99
CA ASP A 492 -17.14 22.00 -8.42
C ASP A 492 -17.32 21.85 -6.91
N ARG A 493 -17.59 22.95 -6.19
CA ARG A 493 -17.89 22.92 -4.75
C ARG A 493 -19.16 22.13 -4.43
N GLN A 494 -20.21 22.28 -5.23
CA GLN A 494 -21.48 21.56 -5.03
C GLN A 494 -21.34 20.06 -5.30
N VAL A 495 -20.68 19.66 -6.39
CA VAL A 495 -20.35 18.26 -6.68
C VAL A 495 -19.50 17.68 -5.56
N ASP A 496 -18.51 18.44 -5.09
CA ASP A 496 -17.67 17.99 -3.99
C ASP A 496 -18.47 17.73 -2.72
N PHE A 497 -19.39 18.63 -2.37
CA PHE A 497 -20.25 18.47 -1.21
C PHE A 497 -21.15 17.23 -1.33
N GLU A 498 -21.86 17.07 -2.44
CA GLU A 498 -22.76 15.93 -2.65
C GLU A 498 -22.01 14.59 -2.71
N MET A 499 -20.80 14.56 -3.28
CA MET A 499 -19.94 13.36 -3.26
C MET A 499 -19.51 12.98 -1.84
N ARG A 500 -19.26 13.97 -0.96
CA ARG A 500 -18.95 13.70 0.46
C ARG A 500 -20.15 13.14 1.20
N GLU A 501 -21.33 13.71 0.97
CA GLU A 501 -22.60 13.22 1.53
C GLU A 501 -22.91 11.80 1.05
N LEU A 502 -22.73 11.52 -0.24
CA LEU A 502 -22.90 10.19 -0.82
C LEU A 502 -21.93 9.19 -0.17
N SER A 503 -20.65 9.56 -0.06
CA SER A 503 -19.65 8.71 0.60
C SER A 503 -20.02 8.46 2.06
N TRP A 504 -20.40 9.48 2.82
CA TRP A 504 -20.78 9.34 4.23
C TRP A 504 -21.94 8.36 4.41
N ARG A 505 -23.01 8.47 3.62
CA ARG A 505 -24.18 7.59 3.70
C ARG A 505 -23.84 6.14 3.38
N VAL A 506 -23.04 5.91 2.33
CA VAL A 506 -22.59 4.56 1.96
C VAL A 506 -21.81 3.88 3.10
N HIS A 507 -21.01 4.65 3.85
CA HIS A 507 -20.23 4.11 4.95
C HIS A 507 -21.05 3.93 6.25
N GLN A 508 -22.07 4.76 6.49
CA GLN A 508 -22.96 4.63 7.66
C GLN A 508 -23.94 3.44 7.56
N SER A 509 -24.45 3.14 6.36
CA SER A 509 -25.40 2.03 6.16
C SER A 509 -24.79 0.62 6.36
N GLY A 510 -23.46 0.50 6.51
CA GLY A 510 -22.78 -0.77 6.77
C GLY A 510 -22.91 -1.28 8.21
N HIS A 511 -23.46 -0.49 9.13
CA HIS A 511 -23.48 -0.83 10.56
C HIS A 511 -24.67 -1.68 11.04
N ASP A 512 -25.78 -1.77 10.28
CA ASP A 512 -27.04 -2.36 10.79
C ASP A 512 -27.71 -3.44 9.93
N ILE A 513 -27.21 -3.81 8.74
CA ILE A 513 -27.85 -4.82 7.89
C ILE A 513 -26.80 -5.69 7.17
N ASN A 514 -27.05 -7.01 7.15
CA ASN A 514 -26.21 -8.11 6.64
C ASN A 514 -25.16 -7.77 5.56
N ARG A 515 -23.98 -8.42 5.71
CA ARG A 515 -22.74 -8.42 4.90
C ARG A 515 -22.86 -8.64 3.38
N ASP A 516 -24.06 -8.68 2.79
CA ASP A 516 -24.29 -8.67 1.34
C ASP A 516 -24.25 -7.24 0.72
N GLN A 517 -24.13 -6.20 1.55
CA GLN A 517 -24.11 -4.79 1.12
C GLN A 517 -22.75 -4.26 0.65
N ALA A 518 -21.65 -5.01 0.81
CA ALA A 518 -20.37 -4.68 0.16
C ALA A 518 -20.49 -4.68 -1.38
N ASP A 519 -21.46 -5.43 -1.93
CA ASP A 519 -21.83 -5.42 -3.34
C ASP A 519 -22.63 -4.14 -3.71
N ILE A 520 -23.30 -3.48 -2.76
CA ILE A 520 -24.06 -2.23 -2.98
C ILE A 520 -23.14 -1.00 -2.99
N SER A 521 -22.15 -0.91 -2.10
CA SER A 521 -21.12 0.14 -2.16
C SER A 521 -20.35 0.08 -3.49
N SER A 522 -19.99 -1.14 -3.94
CA SER A 522 -19.43 -1.38 -5.27
C SER A 522 -20.41 -1.06 -6.42
N ARG A 523 -21.74 -1.22 -6.22
CA ARG A 523 -22.78 -0.87 -7.22
C ARG A 523 -23.02 0.65 -7.29
N CYS A 524 -22.90 1.38 -6.18
CA CYS A 524 -22.95 2.85 -6.14
C CYS A 524 -21.68 3.48 -6.73
N GLU A 525 -20.49 2.91 -6.47
CA GLU A 525 -19.26 3.23 -7.22
C GLU A 525 -19.41 2.99 -8.72
N LYS A 526 -20.14 1.94 -9.12
CA LYS A 526 -20.48 1.65 -10.53
C LYS A 526 -21.51 2.62 -11.14
N LEU A 527 -22.39 3.21 -10.34
CA LEU A 527 -23.32 4.26 -10.80
C LEU A 527 -22.60 5.60 -11.03
N LEU A 528 -21.55 5.90 -10.25
CA LEU A 528 -20.62 7.02 -10.50
C LEU A 528 -19.76 6.80 -11.76
N LEU A 529 -19.36 5.54 -12.03
CA LEU A 529 -18.72 5.12 -13.28
C LEU A 529 -19.61 5.29 -14.52
N LEU A 530 -20.92 5.06 -14.41
CA LEU A 530 -21.88 5.26 -15.51
C LEU A 530 -22.10 6.74 -15.83
N GLY A 531 -22.09 7.62 -14.81
CA GLY A 531 -22.16 9.07 -15.02
C GLY A 531 -20.92 9.65 -15.71
N SER A 532 -19.73 9.12 -15.41
CA SER A 532 -18.46 9.55 -16.04
C SER A 532 -18.21 8.98 -17.43
N LEU A 533 -18.80 7.82 -17.78
CA LEU A 533 -18.72 7.25 -19.13
C LEU A 533 -19.70 7.90 -20.13
N LEU A 534 -20.68 8.67 -19.64
CA LEU A 534 -21.74 9.31 -20.44
C LEU A 534 -21.58 10.84 -20.56
N THR A 535 -20.44 11.40 -20.15
CA THR A 535 -20.04 12.81 -20.32
C THR A 535 -18.62 12.90 -20.85
#